data_AF-A0A6N3BF75-F1
#
_entry.id   AF-A0A6N3BF75-F1
#
_cell.length_a   1.000
_cell.length_b   1.000
_cell.length_c   1.000
_cell.angle_alpha   90.00
_cell.angle_beta   90.00
_cell.angle_gamma   90.00
#
_symmetry.space_group_name_H-M   'P 1'
#
loop_
_entity.id
_entity.type
_entity.pdbx_description
1 polymer ?
#
loop_
_entity_poly.entity_id
_entity_poly.type
_entity_poly.pdbx_seq_one_letter_code
_entity_poly.pdbx_strand_id
1 'polypeptide(L)'
;MKIFKRILITGIVIMICALAFIYTFNGKFINDLLIKNWDNIYNENNIEFFYSKSDDEKIKILKDNYDLEEKVKGVDGQLNKAIKVAEVLENIITFDDVPSTNRINGFDILKEKTGEKKVAAKDLGIIYRDFLQSLGYTARVGEFKRTNVGSNKEKSYYVVEYWSKEYNKWVMIDFIDKGYFDNEGFPCSAMEVLENDIRNYNYTGSSKRSDYIPMLKKTLYTYTINIDNTTDMKRSNSYITYIKDTDSIALKFKGNYVGPTIFTENKDIINKNPIDKTETKDEKAYLILMKKQEKTEDKDDKQESFIVGAFKDGKILDEYYLKENDNEYRKVNKYTDILFNEGDNVISLSLDGENTVSSIEVSN
;
A
#
# COMPACT_ATOMS: atom_id res chain seq x y z
N MET A 1 49.46 32.27 -24.84
CA MET A 1 48.43 33.04 -24.12
C MET A 1 46.98 32.66 -24.47
N LYS A 2 46.58 32.57 -25.76
CA LYS A 2 45.19 32.22 -26.16
C LYS A 2 44.74 30.81 -25.74
N ILE A 3 45.63 29.81 -25.79
CA ILE A 3 45.32 28.42 -25.41
C ILE A 3 45.10 28.30 -23.90
N PHE A 4 45.95 28.94 -23.09
CA PHE A 4 45.83 28.96 -21.63
C PHE A 4 44.53 29.64 -21.17
N LYS A 5 44.13 30.72 -21.84
CA LYS A 5 42.85 31.41 -21.57
C LYS A 5 41.63 30.54 -21.92
N ARG A 6 41.71 29.72 -22.98
CA ARG A 6 40.65 28.77 -23.34
C ARG A 6 40.51 27.62 -22.34
N ILE A 7 41.63 27.05 -21.89
CA ILE A 7 41.63 25.99 -20.87
C ILE A 7 41.05 26.49 -19.55
N LEU A 8 41.40 27.71 -19.13
CA LEU A 8 40.86 28.34 -17.92
C LEU A 8 39.33 28.53 -18.02
N ILE A 9 38.83 29.04 -19.15
CA ILE A 9 37.40 29.24 -19.37
C ILE A 9 36.65 27.90 -19.36
N THR A 10 37.17 26.87 -20.03
CA THR A 10 36.55 25.53 -20.02
C THR A 10 36.52 24.93 -18.62
N GLY A 11 37.58 25.09 -17.82
CA GLY A 11 37.61 24.64 -16.43
C GLY A 11 36.56 25.33 -15.56
N ILE A 12 36.37 26.65 -15.73
CA ILE A 12 35.34 27.42 -15.01
C ILE A 12 33.93 26.96 -15.42
N VAL A 13 33.67 26.72 -16.71
CA VAL A 13 32.37 26.25 -17.19
C VAL A 13 32.05 24.86 -16.63
N ILE A 14 32.99 23.93 -16.63
CA ILE A 14 32.80 22.59 -16.04
C ILE A 14 32.51 22.70 -14.54
N MET A 15 33.22 23.58 -13.82
CA MET A 15 32.99 23.81 -12.39
C MET A 15 31.61 24.41 -12.11
N ILE A 16 31.16 25.38 -12.91
CA ILE A 16 29.81 25.96 -12.80
C ILE A 16 28.75 24.90 -13.11
N CYS A 17 28.94 24.08 -14.15
CA CYS A 17 28.03 22.97 -14.46
C CYS A 17 28.00 21.92 -13.34
N ALA A 18 29.14 21.59 -12.74
CA ALA A 18 29.22 20.66 -11.62
C ALA A 18 28.54 21.22 -10.36
N LEU A 19 28.77 22.49 -10.03
CA LEU A 19 28.11 23.17 -8.91
C LEU A 19 26.61 23.33 -9.14
N ALA A 20 26.18 23.68 -10.35
CA ALA A 20 24.77 23.74 -10.72
C ALA A 20 24.12 22.35 -10.66
N PHE A 21 24.83 21.30 -11.11
CA PHE A 21 24.37 19.91 -11.01
C PHE A 21 24.25 19.46 -9.55
N ILE A 22 25.26 19.73 -8.71
CA ILE A 22 25.23 19.44 -7.26
C ILE A 22 24.09 20.22 -6.59
N TYR A 23 23.91 21.50 -6.90
CA TYR A 23 22.86 22.32 -6.31
C TYR A 23 21.45 21.87 -6.74
N THR A 24 21.27 21.52 -8.02
CA THR A 24 19.98 21.02 -8.52
C THR A 24 19.68 19.58 -8.12
N PHE A 25 20.70 18.73 -7.91
CA PHE A 25 20.50 17.38 -7.36
C PHE A 25 20.27 17.42 -5.86
N ASN A 26 21.12 18.11 -5.08
CA ASN A 26 20.94 18.20 -3.63
C ASN A 26 19.63 18.91 -3.26
N GLY A 27 19.24 19.96 -3.98
CA GLY A 27 17.97 20.66 -3.73
C GLY A 27 16.71 19.85 -4.06
N LYS A 28 16.82 18.71 -4.76
CA LYS A 28 15.68 17.84 -5.09
C LYS A 28 15.50 16.65 -4.14
N PHE A 29 16.44 16.41 -3.22
CA PHE A 29 16.45 15.23 -2.34
C PHE A 29 16.48 15.58 -0.84
N ILE A 30 16.22 16.83 -0.45
CA ILE A 30 16.31 17.30 0.95
C ILE A 30 14.98 17.94 1.35
N ASN A 31 13.92 17.13 1.46
CA ASN A 31 12.64 17.44 2.17
C ASN A 31 11.82 16.14 2.31
N ASP A 32 12.48 15.03 2.63
CA ASP A 32 11.79 13.76 2.91
C ASP A 32 11.72 13.57 4.42
N LEU A 33 10.49 13.32 4.92
CA LEU A 33 10.26 13.00 6.32
C LEU A 33 11.06 11.74 6.68
N LEU A 34 12.06 11.90 7.53
CA LEU A 34 12.89 10.81 8.01
C LEU A 34 12.32 10.27 9.32
N ILE A 35 12.05 8.97 9.36
CA ILE A 35 11.66 8.29 10.60
C ILE A 35 12.90 8.15 11.49
N LYS A 36 12.86 8.73 12.70
CA LYS A 36 13.92 8.58 13.72
C LYS A 36 13.59 7.49 14.73
N ASN A 37 12.33 7.45 15.18
CA ASN A 37 11.84 6.44 16.09
C ASN A 37 10.35 6.13 15.82
N TRP A 38 9.96 4.87 15.96
CA TRP A 38 8.58 4.40 15.73
C TRP A 38 8.15 3.40 16.80
N ASP A 39 7.87 3.88 18.01
CA ASP A 39 7.22 3.08 19.06
C ASP A 39 5.70 3.05 18.84
N ASN A 40 5.31 2.52 17.69
CA ASN A 40 3.92 2.48 17.22
C ASN A 40 3.68 1.31 16.24
N ILE A 41 4.44 0.21 16.37
CA ILE A 41 4.23 -1.00 15.59
C ILE A 41 3.07 -1.80 16.17
N TYR A 42 2.05 -2.06 15.34
CA TYR A 42 0.88 -2.83 15.71
C TYR A 42 1.13 -4.32 15.49
N ASN A 43 1.54 -5.04 16.54
CA ASN A 43 1.80 -6.49 16.47
C ASN A 43 0.65 -7.34 17.05
N GLU A 44 -0.51 -6.74 17.23
CA GLU A 44 -1.71 -7.40 17.76
C GLU A 44 -2.61 -7.93 16.63
N ASN A 45 -3.81 -8.43 16.94
CA ASN A 45 -4.68 -9.08 15.96
C ASN A 45 -6.17 -8.68 16.02
N ASN A 46 -6.46 -7.44 16.46
CA ASN A 46 -7.83 -6.95 16.70
C ASN A 46 -8.44 -6.15 15.54
N ILE A 47 -7.72 -5.96 14.44
CA ILE A 47 -8.27 -5.33 13.24
C ILE A 47 -9.19 -6.31 12.51
N GLU A 48 -10.40 -5.83 12.20
CA GLU A 48 -11.37 -6.51 11.33
C GLU A 48 -11.16 -6.04 9.88
N PHE A 49 -11.14 -6.98 8.94
CA PHE A 49 -11.07 -6.69 7.51
C PHE A 49 -12.45 -6.80 6.88
N PHE A 50 -12.76 -5.89 5.97
CA PHE A 50 -14.07 -5.83 5.31
C PHE A 50 -13.95 -6.15 3.83
N TYR A 51 -14.95 -6.85 3.28
CA TYR A 51 -14.96 -7.30 1.89
C TYR A 51 -16.36 -7.11 1.29
N SER A 52 -16.42 -6.82 -0.02
CA SER A 52 -17.69 -6.80 -0.73
C SER A 52 -18.34 -8.19 -0.72
N LYS A 53 -19.66 -8.19 -0.74
CA LYS A 53 -20.45 -9.39 -0.97
C LYS A 53 -20.88 -9.43 -2.44
N SER A 54 -21.18 -10.64 -2.93
CA SER A 54 -21.64 -10.85 -4.31
C SER A 54 -23.01 -10.21 -4.59
N ASP A 55 -23.74 -9.76 -3.57
CA ASP A 55 -25.03 -9.10 -3.70
C ASP A 55 -24.95 -7.56 -3.76
N ASP A 56 -23.75 -6.98 -3.62
CA ASP A 56 -23.50 -5.57 -3.86
C ASP A 56 -23.91 -5.16 -5.29
N GLU A 57 -24.55 -4.00 -5.43
CA GLU A 57 -25.13 -3.56 -6.70
C GLU A 57 -24.07 -3.38 -7.79
N LYS A 58 -22.93 -2.77 -7.47
CA LYS A 58 -21.86 -2.55 -8.45
C LYS A 58 -21.21 -3.88 -8.83
N ILE A 59 -21.02 -4.78 -7.86
CA ILE A 59 -20.48 -6.12 -8.11
C ILE A 59 -21.42 -6.95 -9.01
N LYS A 60 -22.73 -6.90 -8.79
CA LYS A 60 -23.73 -7.55 -9.66
C LYS A 60 -23.66 -7.02 -11.09
N ILE A 61 -23.63 -5.70 -11.26
CA ILE A 61 -23.55 -5.08 -12.60
C ILE A 61 -22.28 -5.54 -13.34
N LEU A 62 -21.14 -5.63 -12.65
CA LEU A 62 -19.91 -6.16 -13.26
C LEU A 62 -20.07 -7.61 -13.69
N LYS A 63 -20.66 -8.46 -12.84
CA LYS A 63 -20.91 -9.86 -13.17
C LYS A 63 -21.73 -10.02 -14.44
N ASP A 64 -22.82 -9.28 -14.52
CA ASP A 64 -23.84 -9.39 -15.56
C ASP A 64 -23.35 -8.76 -16.87
N ASN A 65 -22.71 -7.59 -16.83
CA ASN A 65 -22.21 -6.89 -18.03
C ASN A 65 -21.10 -7.66 -18.77
N TYR A 66 -20.34 -8.49 -18.05
CA TYR A 66 -19.19 -9.21 -18.59
C TYR A 66 -19.41 -10.73 -18.65
N ASP A 67 -20.64 -11.20 -18.38
CA ASP A 67 -21.04 -12.61 -18.40
C ASP A 67 -20.08 -13.53 -17.59
N LEU A 68 -19.58 -13.04 -16.45
CA LEU A 68 -18.44 -13.68 -15.77
C LEU A 68 -18.73 -15.13 -15.36
N GLU A 69 -19.96 -15.43 -14.92
CA GLU A 69 -20.36 -16.80 -14.56
C GLU A 69 -20.28 -17.77 -15.74
N GLU A 70 -20.70 -17.36 -16.93
CA GLU A 70 -20.63 -18.20 -18.13
C GLU A 70 -19.19 -18.37 -18.61
N LYS A 71 -18.36 -17.32 -18.52
CA LYS A 71 -16.95 -17.37 -18.94
C LYS A 71 -16.08 -18.33 -18.12
N VAL A 72 -16.47 -18.61 -16.86
CA VAL A 72 -15.76 -19.53 -15.96
C VAL A 72 -16.46 -20.88 -15.80
N LYS A 73 -17.56 -21.10 -16.51
CA LYS A 73 -18.34 -22.33 -16.45
C LYS A 73 -17.52 -23.52 -16.96
N GLY A 74 -17.59 -24.63 -16.24
CA GLY A 74 -16.84 -25.84 -16.56
C GLY A 74 -15.35 -25.79 -16.20
N VAL A 75 -14.85 -24.70 -15.60
CA VAL A 75 -13.50 -24.65 -15.02
C VAL A 75 -13.55 -25.22 -13.61
N ASP A 76 -12.73 -26.22 -13.32
CA ASP A 76 -12.71 -26.88 -12.00
C ASP A 76 -11.67 -26.26 -11.06
N GLY A 77 -12.05 -26.10 -9.79
CA GLY A 77 -11.19 -25.55 -8.74
C GLY A 77 -11.19 -24.02 -8.65
N GLN A 78 -11.03 -23.49 -7.43
CA GLN A 78 -11.02 -22.04 -7.19
C GLN A 78 -9.81 -21.35 -7.85
N LEU A 79 -8.65 -22.00 -7.81
CA LEU A 79 -7.42 -21.47 -8.41
C LEU A 79 -7.53 -21.31 -9.93
N ASN A 80 -7.94 -22.36 -10.64
CA ASN A 80 -8.07 -22.30 -12.09
C ASN A 80 -9.14 -21.29 -12.54
N LYS A 81 -10.25 -21.19 -11.79
CA LYS A 81 -11.26 -20.15 -12.03
C LYS A 81 -10.68 -18.74 -11.83
N ALA A 82 -9.88 -18.51 -10.79
CA ALA A 82 -9.25 -17.22 -10.56
C ALA A 82 -8.30 -16.84 -11.72
N ILE A 83 -7.49 -17.79 -12.23
CA ILE A 83 -6.66 -17.58 -13.42
C ILE A 83 -7.53 -17.29 -14.66
N LYS A 84 -8.63 -18.04 -14.84
CA LYS A 84 -9.56 -17.80 -15.95
C LYS A 84 -10.16 -16.39 -15.93
N VAL A 85 -10.47 -15.86 -14.75
CA VAL A 85 -10.95 -14.48 -14.60
C VAL A 85 -9.90 -13.47 -15.06
N ALA A 86 -8.61 -13.71 -14.81
CA ALA A 86 -7.54 -12.83 -15.27
C ALA A 86 -7.42 -12.84 -16.81
N GLU A 87 -7.59 -14.00 -17.44
CA GLU A 87 -7.68 -14.12 -18.91
C GLU A 87 -8.90 -13.38 -19.49
N VAL A 88 -10.05 -13.46 -18.81
CA VAL A 88 -11.26 -12.72 -19.22
C VAL A 88 -11.02 -11.22 -19.13
N LEU A 89 -10.39 -10.77 -18.04
CA LEU A 89 -10.07 -9.36 -17.81
C LEU A 89 -9.15 -8.81 -18.91
N GLU A 90 -8.11 -9.54 -19.31
CA GLU A 90 -7.19 -9.13 -20.38
C GLU A 90 -7.90 -8.82 -21.71
N ASN A 91 -9.01 -9.51 -22.00
CA ASN A 91 -9.81 -9.25 -23.21
C ASN A 91 -10.68 -7.99 -23.12
N ILE A 92 -10.88 -7.46 -21.90
CA ILE A 92 -11.66 -6.25 -21.62
C ILE A 92 -10.72 -5.04 -21.52
N ILE A 93 -9.68 -5.15 -20.69
CA ILE A 93 -8.76 -4.07 -20.37
C ILE A 93 -7.42 -4.63 -19.89
N THR A 94 -6.30 -4.03 -20.30
CA THR A 94 -4.95 -4.50 -19.97
C THR A 94 -4.16 -3.47 -19.16
N PHE A 95 -3.01 -3.90 -18.64
CA PHE A 95 -2.07 -3.01 -17.98
C PHE A 95 -1.32 -2.11 -18.98
N ASP A 96 -1.05 -0.86 -18.59
CA ASP A 96 -0.02 0.01 -19.19
C ASP A 96 0.54 0.98 -18.13
N ASP A 97 1.68 1.62 -18.44
CA ASP A 97 2.30 2.62 -17.57
C ASP A 97 1.60 3.98 -17.69
N VAL A 98 0.38 4.05 -17.12
CA VAL A 98 -0.46 5.24 -17.07
C VAL A 98 -0.80 5.60 -15.61
N PRO A 99 -1.17 6.86 -15.32
CA PRO A 99 -1.64 7.24 -14.00
C PRO A 99 -2.88 6.42 -13.58
N SER A 100 -2.92 5.99 -12.32
CA SER A 100 -4.11 5.35 -11.76
C SER A 100 -5.25 6.36 -11.60
N THR A 101 -6.48 5.88 -11.67
CA THR A 101 -7.64 6.65 -11.24
C THR A 101 -7.65 6.83 -9.72
N ASN A 102 -8.51 7.75 -9.25
CA ASN A 102 -8.80 7.90 -7.81
C ASN A 102 -10.02 7.04 -7.38
N ARG A 103 -10.46 6.09 -8.20
CA ARG A 103 -11.61 5.23 -7.93
C ARG A 103 -11.22 4.06 -7.03
N ILE A 104 -12.20 3.55 -6.30
CA ILE A 104 -12.02 2.51 -5.27
C ILE A 104 -12.66 1.15 -5.64
N ASN A 105 -13.41 1.11 -6.74
CA ASN A 105 -14.09 -0.09 -7.24
C ASN A 105 -14.01 -0.18 -8.77
N GLY A 106 -14.04 -1.41 -9.28
CA GLY A 106 -13.88 -1.74 -10.69
C GLY A 106 -14.99 -1.19 -11.58
N PHE A 107 -16.22 -1.08 -11.06
CA PHE A 107 -17.34 -0.51 -11.82
C PHE A 107 -17.10 0.95 -12.18
N ASP A 108 -16.72 1.78 -11.20
CA ASP A 108 -16.46 3.19 -11.44
C ASP A 108 -15.20 3.39 -12.30
N ILE A 109 -14.18 2.53 -12.15
CA ILE A 109 -12.97 2.55 -13.00
C ILE A 109 -13.34 2.27 -14.46
N LEU A 110 -14.04 1.16 -14.73
CA LEU A 110 -14.42 0.77 -16.09
C LEU A 110 -15.36 1.79 -16.73
N LYS A 111 -16.25 2.39 -15.94
CA LYS A 111 -17.11 3.50 -16.40
C LYS A 111 -16.31 4.74 -16.76
N GLU A 112 -15.35 5.15 -15.94
CA GLU A 112 -14.47 6.29 -16.23
C GLU A 112 -13.58 6.04 -17.44
N LYS A 113 -13.14 4.78 -17.62
CA LYS A 113 -12.26 4.32 -18.70
C LYS A 113 -13.02 3.81 -19.93
N THR A 114 -14.28 4.19 -20.09
CA THR A 114 -15.11 3.75 -21.22
C THR A 114 -14.41 4.07 -22.56
N GLY A 115 -14.12 3.04 -23.35
CA GLY A 115 -13.45 3.16 -24.65
C GLY A 115 -11.92 3.11 -24.58
N GLU A 116 -11.31 3.23 -23.41
CA GLU A 116 -9.90 2.92 -23.18
C GLU A 116 -9.71 1.40 -23.00
N LYS A 117 -8.58 0.88 -23.47
CA LYS A 117 -8.23 -0.54 -23.32
C LYS A 117 -7.14 -0.78 -22.28
N LYS A 118 -6.69 0.27 -21.59
CA LYS A 118 -5.48 0.25 -20.78
C LYS A 118 -5.66 1.01 -19.48
N VAL A 119 -5.15 0.47 -18.38
CA VAL A 119 -5.17 1.07 -17.05
C VAL A 119 -3.87 0.80 -16.29
N ALA A 120 -3.64 1.56 -15.23
CA ALA A 120 -2.55 1.33 -14.30
C ALA A 120 -2.72 -0.02 -13.57
N ALA A 121 -1.62 -0.59 -13.06
CA ALA A 121 -1.63 -1.87 -12.34
C ALA A 121 -2.58 -1.86 -11.12
N LYS A 122 -2.62 -0.74 -10.37
CA LYS A 122 -3.53 -0.57 -9.23
C LYS A 122 -5.01 -0.72 -9.64
N ASP A 123 -5.41 0.03 -10.67
CA ASP A 123 -6.79 0.02 -11.17
C ASP A 123 -7.16 -1.36 -11.72
N LEU A 124 -6.25 -2.01 -12.45
CA LEU A 124 -6.46 -3.35 -12.97
C LEU A 124 -6.64 -4.38 -11.84
N GLY A 125 -5.85 -4.27 -10.77
CA GLY A 125 -5.98 -5.10 -9.58
C GLY A 125 -7.32 -4.89 -8.87
N ILE A 126 -7.81 -3.65 -8.78
CA ILE A 126 -9.14 -3.33 -8.22
C ILE A 126 -10.26 -3.95 -9.06
N ILE A 127 -10.19 -3.84 -10.40
CA ILE A 127 -11.16 -4.48 -11.30
C ILE A 127 -11.14 -6.00 -11.12
N TYR A 128 -9.95 -6.60 -11.12
CA TYR A 128 -9.79 -8.04 -10.95
C TYR A 128 -10.33 -8.54 -9.60
N ARG A 129 -10.04 -7.84 -8.50
CA ARG A 129 -10.63 -8.12 -7.18
C ARG A 129 -12.15 -8.14 -7.24
N ASP A 130 -12.76 -7.12 -7.85
CA ASP A 130 -14.22 -7.01 -7.92
C ASP A 130 -14.83 -8.09 -8.82
N PHE A 131 -14.14 -8.50 -9.89
CA PHE A 131 -14.55 -9.65 -10.71
C PHE A 131 -14.56 -10.95 -9.90
N LEU A 132 -13.52 -11.20 -9.10
CA LEU A 132 -13.49 -12.34 -8.19
C LEU A 132 -14.62 -12.27 -7.15
N GLN A 133 -14.82 -11.11 -6.52
CA GLN A 133 -15.89 -10.91 -5.53
C GLN A 133 -17.28 -11.14 -6.13
N SER A 134 -17.48 -10.80 -7.41
CA SER A 134 -18.73 -11.08 -8.14
C SER A 134 -19.05 -12.57 -8.28
N LEU A 135 -18.02 -13.41 -8.30
CA LEU A 135 -18.11 -14.87 -8.34
C LEU A 135 -18.10 -15.51 -6.94
N GLY A 136 -18.25 -14.71 -5.89
CA GLY A 136 -18.35 -15.17 -4.50
C GLY A 136 -17.02 -15.41 -3.79
N TYR A 137 -15.90 -14.93 -4.35
CA TYR A 137 -14.61 -15.00 -3.69
C TYR A 137 -14.47 -13.89 -2.65
N THR A 138 -13.86 -14.20 -1.52
CA THR A 138 -13.31 -13.16 -0.64
C THR A 138 -11.95 -12.79 -1.17
N ALA A 139 -11.79 -11.57 -1.71
CA ALA A 139 -10.56 -11.13 -2.36
C ALA A 139 -10.13 -9.72 -1.93
N ARG A 140 -8.82 -9.46 -2.01
CA ARG A 140 -8.18 -8.18 -1.68
C ARG A 140 -7.04 -7.85 -2.64
N VAL A 141 -6.81 -6.56 -2.86
CA VAL A 141 -5.61 -6.08 -3.57
C VAL A 141 -4.47 -5.96 -2.57
N GLY A 142 -3.29 -6.45 -2.96
CA GLY A 142 -2.07 -6.26 -2.22
C GLY A 142 -1.00 -5.55 -3.05
N GLU A 143 -0.11 -4.85 -2.37
CA GLU A 143 0.98 -4.12 -2.99
C GLU A 143 2.30 -4.45 -2.30
N PHE A 144 3.23 -5.06 -3.05
CA PHE A 144 4.62 -5.14 -2.64
C PHE A 144 5.28 -3.79 -2.89
N LYS A 145 5.97 -3.24 -1.89
CA LYS A 145 6.72 -2.00 -2.05
C LYS A 145 8.15 -2.17 -1.61
N ARG A 146 9.02 -1.40 -2.26
CA ARG A 146 10.34 -1.06 -1.76
C ARG A 146 10.41 0.46 -1.57
N THR A 147 10.43 0.87 -0.31
CA THR A 147 10.42 2.26 0.16
C THR A 147 11.82 2.85 0.23
N ASN A 148 12.81 2.08 0.69
CA ASN A 148 14.18 2.58 0.87
C ASN A 148 15.14 2.07 -0.20
N VAL A 149 15.36 2.89 -1.22
CA VAL A 149 16.41 2.65 -2.20
C VAL A 149 17.08 3.98 -2.53
N GLY A 150 18.29 4.22 -2.03
CA GLY A 150 19.00 5.50 -2.22
C GLY A 150 18.91 6.08 -3.64
N SER A 151 19.81 5.70 -4.54
CA SER A 151 19.83 6.19 -5.95
C SER A 151 18.86 5.44 -6.89
N ASN A 152 18.04 4.53 -6.35
CA ASN A 152 17.13 3.68 -7.12
C ASN A 152 15.70 4.19 -6.93
N LYS A 153 14.94 4.35 -8.01
CA LYS A 153 13.53 4.74 -7.92
C LYS A 153 12.77 3.70 -7.10
N GLU A 154 12.00 4.14 -6.11
CA GLU A 154 11.04 3.32 -5.36
C GLU A 154 10.19 2.48 -6.30
N LYS A 155 9.85 1.26 -5.88
CA LYS A 155 9.15 0.30 -6.73
C LYS A 155 7.94 -0.27 -6.01
N SER A 156 6.90 -0.47 -6.79
CA SER A 156 5.69 -1.16 -6.36
C SER A 156 5.32 -2.25 -7.35
N TYR A 157 4.68 -3.29 -6.85
CA TYR A 157 4.09 -4.35 -7.65
C TYR A 157 2.76 -4.78 -7.03
N TYR A 158 1.70 -4.82 -7.83
CA TYR A 158 0.35 -5.15 -7.36
C TYR A 158 0.03 -6.60 -7.65
N VAL A 159 -0.61 -7.26 -6.69
CA VAL A 159 -1.14 -8.62 -6.80
C VAL A 159 -2.54 -8.64 -6.20
N VAL A 160 -3.29 -9.70 -6.43
CA VAL A 160 -4.58 -9.91 -5.77
C VAL A 160 -4.57 -11.23 -5.05
N GLU A 161 -5.02 -11.24 -3.80
CA GLU A 161 -5.20 -12.47 -3.06
C GLU A 161 -6.68 -12.82 -2.95
N TYR A 162 -7.01 -14.10 -2.96
CA TYR A 162 -8.31 -14.61 -2.54
C TYR A 162 -8.15 -15.63 -1.42
N TRP A 163 -9.16 -15.72 -0.55
CA TRP A 163 -9.19 -16.74 0.50
C TRP A 163 -9.62 -18.08 -0.09
N SER A 164 -8.71 -19.06 -0.07
CA SER A 164 -9.01 -20.43 -0.48
C SER A 164 -9.49 -21.23 0.73
N LYS A 165 -10.71 -21.74 0.65
CA LYS A 165 -11.23 -22.69 1.65
C LYS A 165 -10.56 -24.05 1.54
N GLU A 166 -10.10 -24.43 0.34
CA GLU A 166 -9.40 -25.69 0.08
C GLU A 166 -8.05 -25.73 0.80
N TYR A 167 -7.27 -24.64 0.71
CA TYR A 167 -5.96 -24.55 1.33
C TYR A 167 -5.98 -23.89 2.72
N ASN A 168 -7.14 -23.42 3.15
CA ASN A 168 -7.34 -22.66 4.40
C ASN A 168 -6.34 -21.50 4.55
N LYS A 169 -6.10 -20.76 3.46
CA LYS A 169 -5.18 -19.62 3.43
C LYS A 169 -5.49 -18.67 2.28
N TRP A 170 -4.88 -17.50 2.34
CA TRP A 170 -4.80 -16.58 1.20
C TRP A 170 -3.94 -17.16 0.08
N VAL A 171 -4.39 -17.01 -1.16
CA VAL A 171 -3.68 -17.44 -2.37
C VAL A 171 -3.44 -16.21 -3.24
N MET A 172 -2.17 -15.95 -3.55
CA MET A 172 -1.76 -14.84 -4.41
C MET A 172 -1.91 -15.20 -5.88
N ILE A 173 -2.58 -14.31 -6.62
CA ILE A 173 -2.64 -14.31 -8.07
C ILE A 173 -1.97 -13.04 -8.60
N ASP A 174 -1.05 -13.24 -9.52
CA ASP A 174 -0.59 -12.19 -10.40
C ASP A 174 -1.57 -12.06 -11.57
N PHE A 175 -2.43 -11.05 -11.51
CA PHE A 175 -3.46 -10.82 -12.51
C PHE A 175 -2.93 -10.21 -13.81
N ILE A 176 -1.71 -9.64 -13.81
CA ILE A 176 -1.06 -9.12 -15.03
C ILE A 176 -0.47 -10.29 -15.80
N ASP A 177 0.23 -11.17 -15.09
CA ASP A 177 0.90 -12.31 -15.69
C ASP A 177 -0.01 -13.54 -15.84
N LYS A 178 -1.22 -13.48 -15.26
CA LYS A 178 -2.19 -14.59 -15.19
C LYS A 178 -1.57 -15.81 -14.53
N GLY A 179 -0.88 -15.57 -13.42
CA GLY A 179 0.03 -16.54 -12.82
C GLY A 179 -0.05 -16.63 -11.30
N TYR A 180 0.62 -17.64 -10.77
CA TYR A 180 0.76 -17.87 -9.34
C TYR A 180 2.08 -18.62 -9.06
N PHE A 181 2.50 -18.56 -7.80
CA PHE A 181 3.57 -19.40 -7.27
C PHE A 181 2.98 -20.59 -6.52
N ASP A 182 3.63 -21.73 -6.59
CA ASP A 182 3.35 -22.87 -5.73
C ASP A 182 4.64 -23.44 -5.11
N ASN A 183 4.47 -24.01 -3.92
CA ASN A 183 5.47 -24.80 -3.25
C ASN A 183 4.97 -26.25 -3.19
N GLU A 184 5.58 -27.13 -3.97
CA GLU A 184 5.22 -28.55 -4.03
C GLU A 184 3.72 -28.79 -4.32
N GLY A 185 3.14 -27.97 -5.21
CA GLY A 185 1.72 -28.07 -5.59
C GLY A 185 0.75 -27.30 -4.69
N PHE A 186 1.23 -26.67 -3.61
CA PHE A 186 0.41 -25.79 -2.77
C PHE A 186 0.60 -24.33 -3.18
N PRO A 187 -0.44 -23.62 -3.64
CA PRO A 187 -0.30 -22.25 -4.10
C PRO A 187 0.10 -21.32 -2.95
N CYS A 188 0.96 -20.36 -3.21
CA CYS A 188 1.52 -19.45 -2.20
C CYS A 188 0.62 -18.23 -1.97
N SER A 189 0.59 -17.75 -0.72
CA SER A 189 0.16 -16.42 -0.32
C SER A 189 1.21 -15.37 -0.69
N ALA A 190 0.83 -14.10 -0.68
CA ALA A 190 1.76 -12.99 -0.87
C ALA A 190 2.81 -12.93 0.23
N MET A 191 2.43 -13.29 1.47
CA MET A 191 3.35 -13.38 2.60
C MET A 191 4.38 -14.50 2.43
N GLU A 192 3.99 -15.67 1.93
CA GLU A 192 4.94 -16.76 1.62
C GLU A 192 5.91 -16.36 0.51
N VAL A 193 5.46 -15.58 -0.48
CA VAL A 193 6.29 -15.01 -1.55
C VAL A 193 7.23 -13.93 -1.01
N LEU A 194 6.79 -13.09 -0.07
CA LEU A 194 7.61 -12.01 0.52
C LEU A 194 8.72 -12.52 1.44
N GLU A 195 8.41 -13.52 2.26
CA GLU A 195 9.26 -13.97 3.37
C GLU A 195 10.32 -14.98 2.95
N ASN A 196 10.07 -15.71 1.86
CA ASN A 196 10.94 -16.79 1.42
C ASN A 196 11.64 -16.45 0.12
N ASP A 197 12.68 -17.23 -0.22
CA ASP A 197 13.31 -17.08 -1.52
C ASP A 197 12.43 -17.72 -2.61
N ILE A 198 11.72 -16.86 -3.34
CA ILE A 198 10.80 -17.27 -4.43
C ILE A 198 11.45 -18.11 -5.54
N ARG A 199 12.79 -18.18 -5.58
CA ARG A 199 13.55 -19.07 -6.46
C ARG A 199 13.36 -20.55 -6.14
N ASN A 200 12.85 -20.87 -4.95
CA ASN A 200 12.54 -22.23 -4.54
C ASN A 200 11.12 -22.67 -4.94
N TYR A 201 10.30 -21.73 -5.39
CA TYR A 201 8.92 -22.00 -5.80
C TYR A 201 8.83 -22.28 -7.30
N ASN A 202 7.86 -23.11 -7.63
CA ASN A 202 7.34 -23.24 -8.98
C ASN A 202 6.58 -21.97 -9.33
N TYR A 203 6.58 -21.64 -10.62
CA TYR A 203 5.89 -20.47 -11.12
C TYR A 203 5.16 -20.85 -12.39
N THR A 204 3.86 -20.57 -12.39
CA THR A 204 2.98 -20.70 -13.54
C THR A 204 2.53 -19.30 -13.93
N GLY A 205 2.72 -18.92 -15.20
CA GLY A 205 2.38 -17.59 -15.68
C GLY A 205 2.76 -17.39 -17.16
N SER A 206 2.40 -16.23 -17.70
CA SER A 206 2.68 -15.84 -19.08
C SER A 206 4.14 -15.46 -19.31
N SER A 207 4.80 -14.87 -18.31
CA SER A 207 6.19 -14.48 -18.40
C SER A 207 7.13 -15.67 -18.20
N LYS A 208 8.35 -15.56 -18.75
CA LYS A 208 9.40 -16.51 -18.42
C LYS A 208 9.82 -16.32 -16.97
N ARG A 209 9.90 -17.43 -16.23
CA ARG A 209 10.39 -17.46 -14.84
C ARG A 209 11.73 -16.73 -14.65
N SER A 210 12.64 -16.86 -15.63
CA SER A 210 13.96 -16.21 -15.62
C SER A 210 13.90 -14.69 -15.59
N ASP A 211 12.83 -14.10 -16.12
CA ASP A 211 12.68 -12.65 -16.26
C ASP A 211 11.79 -12.10 -15.13
N TYR A 212 10.73 -12.85 -14.81
CA TYR A 212 9.74 -12.49 -13.82
C TYR A 212 10.28 -12.50 -12.38
N ILE A 213 10.98 -13.56 -11.96
CA ILE A 213 11.51 -13.65 -10.59
C ILE A 213 12.46 -12.49 -10.26
N PRO A 214 13.47 -12.15 -11.09
CA PRO A 214 14.34 -11.00 -10.82
C PRO A 214 13.61 -9.65 -10.82
N MET A 215 12.53 -9.51 -11.59
CA MET A 215 11.68 -8.31 -11.56
C MET A 215 10.95 -8.21 -10.22
N LEU A 216 10.20 -9.25 -9.84
CA LEU A 216 9.37 -9.26 -8.63
C LEU A 216 10.22 -9.07 -7.37
N LYS A 217 11.37 -9.75 -7.26
CA LYS A 217 12.31 -9.62 -6.11
C LYS A 217 12.75 -8.19 -5.83
N LYS A 218 12.71 -7.28 -6.81
CA LYS A 218 13.04 -5.86 -6.60
C LYS A 218 12.00 -5.10 -5.78
N THR A 219 10.83 -5.71 -5.52
CA THR A 219 9.69 -5.11 -4.82
C THR A 219 9.31 -5.81 -3.51
N LEU A 220 9.81 -7.03 -3.27
CA LEU A 220 9.48 -7.86 -2.10
C LEU A 220 10.17 -7.40 -0.81
N TYR A 221 9.77 -6.24 -0.27
CA TYR A 221 10.29 -5.69 0.99
C TYR A 221 9.18 -5.49 2.02
N THR A 222 8.12 -4.78 1.65
CA THR A 222 6.91 -4.63 2.46
C THR A 222 5.70 -5.11 1.68
N TYR A 223 4.60 -5.40 2.39
CA TYR A 223 3.33 -5.78 1.77
C TYR A 223 2.18 -5.03 2.39
N THR A 224 1.47 -4.24 1.58
CA THR A 224 0.35 -3.40 2.00
C THR A 224 -0.98 -3.97 1.49
N ILE A 225 -2.00 -4.00 2.34
CA ILE A 225 -3.39 -4.30 1.97
C ILE A 225 -4.34 -3.26 2.58
N ASN A 226 -5.51 -3.08 1.97
CA ASN A 226 -6.57 -2.25 2.55
C ASN A 226 -7.25 -2.98 3.72
N ILE A 227 -7.65 -2.25 4.74
CA ILE A 227 -8.53 -2.77 5.81
C ILE A 227 -9.95 -2.95 5.26
N ASP A 228 -10.44 -2.00 4.47
CA ASP A 228 -11.72 -2.09 3.78
C ASP A 228 -11.53 -2.39 2.29
N ASN A 229 -12.02 -3.55 1.86
CA ASN A 229 -12.01 -4.04 0.47
C ASN A 229 -13.42 -4.10 -0.12
N THR A 230 -14.36 -3.34 0.45
CA THR A 230 -15.70 -3.14 -0.12
C THR A 230 -15.68 -2.16 -1.30
N THR A 231 -16.74 -2.14 -2.11
CA THR A 231 -16.87 -1.22 -3.25
C THR A 231 -17.05 0.26 -2.86
N ASP A 232 -17.49 0.53 -1.63
CA ASP A 232 -17.71 1.89 -1.11
C ASP A 232 -16.67 2.35 -0.07
N MET A 233 -15.88 1.43 0.48
CA MET A 233 -14.81 1.66 1.45
C MET A 233 -15.20 2.59 2.62
N LYS A 234 -16.45 2.51 3.08
CA LYS A 234 -16.95 3.42 4.12
C LYS A 234 -16.54 3.05 5.54
N ARG A 235 -16.10 1.83 5.78
CA ARG A 235 -15.77 1.36 7.15
C ARG A 235 -14.36 1.75 7.55
N SER A 236 -13.44 1.83 6.60
CA SER A 236 -12.08 2.31 6.83
C SER A 236 -11.43 2.80 5.54
N ASN A 237 -10.69 3.90 5.64
CA ASN A 237 -9.79 4.38 4.59
C ASN A 237 -8.33 3.99 4.85
N SER A 238 -8.08 3.17 5.88
CA SER A 238 -6.75 2.84 6.36
C SER A 238 -6.21 1.56 5.74
N TYR A 239 -4.88 1.46 5.76
CA TYR A 239 -4.10 0.35 5.23
C TYR A 239 -3.36 -0.32 6.36
N ILE A 240 -3.05 -1.60 6.19
CA ILE A 240 -2.04 -2.28 7.01
C ILE A 240 -0.86 -2.66 6.12
N THR A 241 0.35 -2.41 6.61
CA THR A 241 1.59 -2.73 5.91
C THR A 241 2.44 -3.62 6.79
N TYR A 242 2.70 -4.84 6.32
CA TYR A 242 3.73 -5.67 6.91
C TYR A 242 5.12 -5.17 6.52
N ILE A 243 5.99 -5.08 7.53
CA ILE A 243 7.39 -4.71 7.41
C ILE A 243 8.25 -5.79 8.08
N LYS A 244 9.49 -5.96 7.60
CA LYS A 244 10.48 -6.85 8.21
C LYS A 244 11.25 -6.17 9.34
N ASP A 245 11.32 -4.85 9.28
CA ASP A 245 12.05 -3.97 10.18
C ASP A 245 11.49 -2.54 10.09
N THR A 246 11.73 -1.75 11.12
CA THR A 246 11.30 -0.35 11.23
C THR A 246 11.93 0.56 10.18
N ASP A 247 13.10 0.20 9.65
CA ASP A 247 13.76 0.98 8.61
C ASP A 247 12.88 1.05 7.36
N SER A 248 12.06 0.03 7.09
CA SER A 248 11.17 -0.04 5.93
C SER A 248 9.95 0.90 6.00
N ILE A 249 9.72 1.58 7.13
CA ILE A 249 8.61 2.52 7.32
C ILE A 249 8.85 3.78 6.49
N ALA A 250 7.82 4.18 5.73
CA ALA A 250 7.86 5.43 4.98
C ALA A 250 6.49 6.12 4.98
N LEU A 251 6.50 7.44 5.19
CA LEU A 251 5.31 8.30 5.08
C LEU A 251 5.12 8.89 3.68
N LYS A 252 6.16 8.82 2.84
CA LYS A 252 6.12 9.19 1.43
C LYS A 252 6.47 7.96 0.57
N PHE A 253 5.88 7.89 -0.61
CA PHE A 253 6.19 6.92 -1.65
C PHE A 253 6.06 7.58 -3.03
N LYS A 254 7.12 7.52 -3.84
CA LYS A 254 7.23 8.17 -5.16
C LYS A 254 6.89 9.66 -5.10
N GLY A 255 7.37 10.35 -4.07
CA GLY A 255 7.14 11.77 -3.82
C GLY A 255 5.72 12.13 -3.35
N ASN A 256 4.84 11.16 -3.11
CA ASN A 256 3.48 11.38 -2.61
C ASN A 256 3.33 10.83 -1.20
N TYR A 257 2.52 11.47 -0.37
CA TYR A 257 2.18 10.94 0.94
C TYR A 257 1.39 9.63 0.82
N VAL A 258 1.75 8.64 1.63
CA VAL A 258 0.95 7.42 1.75
C VAL A 258 -0.33 7.71 2.53
N GLY A 259 -1.37 6.92 2.29
CA GLY A 259 -2.61 7.00 3.07
C GLY A 259 -2.41 6.59 4.54
N PRO A 260 -3.44 6.71 5.38
CA PRO A 260 -3.34 6.33 6.79
C PRO A 260 -2.98 4.86 6.92
N THR A 261 -1.76 4.58 7.38
CA THR A 261 -1.16 3.24 7.35
C THR A 261 -0.77 2.80 8.75
N ILE A 262 -1.19 1.59 9.11
CA ILE A 262 -0.79 0.87 10.30
C ILE A 262 0.36 -0.06 9.90
N PHE A 263 1.49 0.02 10.60
CA PHE A 263 2.63 -0.86 10.35
C PHE A 263 2.66 -2.02 11.33
N THR A 264 3.00 -3.21 10.84
CA THR A 264 3.04 -4.44 11.62
C THR A 264 4.22 -5.31 11.20
N GLU A 265 4.79 -6.04 12.15
CA GLU A 265 5.71 -7.17 11.92
C GLU A 265 4.99 -8.51 12.16
N ASN A 266 3.73 -8.46 12.60
CA ASN A 266 2.91 -9.65 12.80
C ASN A 266 2.40 -10.15 11.45
N LYS A 267 2.75 -11.40 11.10
CA LYS A 267 2.30 -12.04 9.87
C LYS A 267 0.86 -12.54 9.98
N ASP A 268 0.43 -12.87 11.19
CA ASP A 268 -0.87 -13.52 11.45
C ASP A 268 -2.03 -12.58 11.15
N ILE A 269 -1.85 -11.27 11.36
CA ILE A 269 -2.87 -10.29 11.00
C ILE A 269 -3.04 -10.15 9.49
N ILE A 270 -1.97 -10.25 8.70
CA ILE A 270 -2.06 -10.27 7.24
C ILE A 270 -2.67 -11.59 6.76
N ASN A 271 -2.24 -12.70 7.35
CA ASN A 271 -2.70 -14.05 6.99
C ASN A 271 -4.06 -14.42 7.60
N LYS A 272 -4.68 -13.50 8.35
CA LYS A 272 -5.92 -13.72 9.07
C LYS A 272 -7.01 -14.27 8.17
N ASN A 273 -7.70 -15.29 8.67
CA ASN A 273 -8.89 -15.82 8.02
C ASN A 273 -10.00 -14.75 8.05
N PRO A 274 -10.59 -14.40 6.90
CA PRO A 274 -11.59 -13.33 6.81
C PRO A 274 -12.92 -13.66 7.53
N ILE A 275 -13.11 -14.88 8.02
CA ILE A 275 -14.33 -15.31 8.73
C ILE A 275 -14.13 -15.29 10.26
N ASP A 276 -12.88 -15.25 10.72
CA ASP A 276 -12.57 -15.29 12.15
C ASP A 276 -12.96 -13.97 12.82
N LYS A 277 -13.65 -14.07 13.97
CA LYS A 277 -14.03 -12.89 14.77
C LYS A 277 -12.84 -12.40 15.59
N THR A 278 -12.76 -11.08 15.76
CA THR A 278 -11.87 -10.44 16.72
C THR A 278 -12.55 -10.37 18.08
N GLU A 279 -11.99 -11.05 19.09
CA GLU A 279 -12.50 -11.00 20.47
C GLU A 279 -11.44 -10.58 21.49
N THR A 280 -10.20 -10.38 21.05
CA THR A 280 -9.09 -9.98 21.91
C THR A 280 -9.07 -8.46 22.13
N LYS A 281 -8.39 -8.02 23.19
CA LYS A 281 -8.15 -6.61 23.48
C LYS A 281 -6.71 -6.27 23.15
N ASP A 282 -6.50 -5.05 22.69
CA ASP A 282 -5.18 -4.51 22.46
C ASP A 282 -4.48 -4.24 23.80
N GLU A 283 -3.18 -4.55 23.88
CA GLU A 283 -2.32 -4.25 25.03
C GLU A 283 -2.18 -2.75 25.23
N LYS A 284 -1.99 -2.00 24.14
CA LYS A 284 -1.86 -0.54 24.16
C LYS A 284 -2.69 0.14 23.07
N ALA A 285 -2.67 1.47 23.05
CA ALA A 285 -3.27 2.25 21.96
C ALA A 285 -2.18 2.71 20.99
N TYR A 286 -2.58 2.96 19.74
CA TYR A 286 -1.69 3.25 18.64
C TYR A 286 -2.11 4.52 17.89
N LEU A 287 -1.13 5.23 17.34
CA LEU A 287 -1.32 6.39 16.50
C LEU A 287 -1.56 5.99 15.05
N ILE A 288 -2.38 6.76 14.34
CA ILE A 288 -2.49 6.72 12.88
C ILE A 288 -2.38 8.13 12.32
N LEU A 289 -1.55 8.29 11.28
CA LEU A 289 -1.24 9.57 10.68
C LEU A 289 -1.77 9.62 9.24
N MET A 290 -2.36 10.75 8.84
CA MET A 290 -2.77 11.01 7.47
C MET A 290 -2.38 12.43 7.08
N LYS A 291 -1.64 12.61 5.98
CA LYS A 291 -1.40 13.95 5.45
C LYS A 291 -2.72 14.63 5.13
N LYS A 292 -2.92 15.84 5.64
CA LYS A 292 -4.08 16.67 5.30
C LYS A 292 -3.95 17.13 3.85
N GLN A 293 -5.02 16.95 3.07
CA GLN A 293 -5.08 17.47 1.71
C GLN A 293 -5.10 19.00 1.74
N GLU A 294 -4.09 19.63 1.15
CA GLU A 294 -4.03 21.08 1.00
C GLU A 294 -5.03 21.56 -0.05
N LYS A 295 -5.69 22.69 0.24
CA LYS A 295 -6.43 23.41 -0.80
C LYS A 295 -5.42 24.13 -1.68
N THR A 296 -5.74 24.29 -2.95
CA THR A 296 -4.85 24.77 -4.03
C THR A 296 -4.18 26.14 -3.78
N GLU A 297 -4.61 26.87 -2.74
CA GLU A 297 -4.18 28.24 -2.40
C GLU A 297 -3.07 28.30 -1.32
N ASP A 298 -2.73 27.20 -0.63
CA ASP A 298 -1.83 27.20 0.54
C ASP A 298 -0.42 26.62 0.26
N LYS A 299 0.05 26.65 -0.99
CA LYS A 299 1.30 25.98 -1.42
C LYS A 299 2.62 26.62 -0.93
N ASP A 300 2.57 27.72 -0.20
CA ASP A 300 3.75 28.47 0.21
C ASP A 300 4.22 28.18 1.66
N ASP A 301 3.51 27.35 2.42
CA ASP A 301 3.93 27.00 3.78
C ASP A 301 4.79 25.73 3.81
N LYS A 302 6.01 25.84 4.34
CA LYS A 302 6.92 24.73 4.64
C LYS A 302 6.40 23.78 5.74
N GLN A 303 5.22 24.04 6.30
CA GLN A 303 4.64 23.28 7.39
C GLN A 303 3.72 22.20 6.86
N GLU A 304 4.06 20.95 7.17
CA GLU A 304 3.31 19.79 6.70
C GLU A 304 2.22 19.45 7.73
N SER A 305 0.95 19.68 7.38
CA SER A 305 -0.19 19.40 8.28
C SER A 305 -0.68 17.96 8.19
N PHE A 306 -0.81 17.30 9.35
CA PHE A 306 -1.30 15.92 9.48
C PHE A 306 -2.55 15.85 10.34
N ILE A 307 -3.47 14.96 9.96
CA ILE A 307 -4.56 14.50 10.81
C ILE A 307 -4.05 13.28 11.58
N VAL A 308 -4.21 13.33 12.91
CA VAL A 308 -3.83 12.26 13.82
C VAL A 308 -5.07 11.69 14.49
N GLY A 309 -5.18 10.37 14.46
CA GLY A 309 -6.12 9.61 15.29
C GLY A 309 -5.37 8.67 16.22
N ALA A 310 -6.06 8.19 17.25
CA ALA A 310 -5.62 7.05 18.04
C ALA A 310 -6.61 5.90 17.89
N PHE A 311 -6.12 4.66 17.84
CA PHE A 311 -6.96 3.46 17.79
C PHE A 311 -6.55 2.44 18.84
N LYS A 312 -7.55 1.66 19.26
CA LYS A 312 -7.41 0.51 20.15
C LYS A 312 -8.59 -0.44 19.92
N ASP A 313 -8.37 -1.74 20.09
CA ASP A 313 -9.35 -2.80 19.92
C ASP A 313 -9.99 -2.77 18.51
N GLY A 314 -9.18 -2.45 17.50
CA GLY A 314 -9.61 -2.32 16.10
C GLY A 314 -10.50 -1.10 15.80
N LYS A 315 -10.62 -0.12 16.71
CA LYS A 315 -11.48 1.06 16.55
C LYS A 315 -10.76 2.35 16.94
N ILE A 316 -11.16 3.45 16.31
CA ILE A 316 -10.70 4.79 16.70
C ILE A 316 -11.24 5.12 18.09
N LEU A 317 -10.37 5.61 18.96
CA LEU A 317 -10.72 6.05 20.30
C LEU A 317 -11.57 7.32 20.24
N ASP A 318 -12.64 7.38 21.03
CA ASP A 318 -13.45 8.59 21.15
C ASP A 318 -12.67 9.71 21.87
N GLU A 319 -11.81 9.35 22.81
CA GLU A 319 -11.06 10.27 23.66
C GLU A 319 -9.67 9.72 24.01
N TYR A 320 -8.66 10.57 23.94
CA TYR A 320 -7.27 10.27 24.30
C TYR A 320 -6.48 11.57 24.52
N TYR A 321 -5.20 11.47 24.88
CA TYR A 321 -4.32 12.62 25.08
C TYR A 321 -3.14 12.56 24.11
N LEU A 322 -2.79 13.69 23.53
CA LEU A 322 -1.58 13.86 22.72
C LEU A 322 -0.64 14.88 23.34
N LYS A 323 0.64 14.62 23.19
CA LYS A 323 1.71 15.58 23.42
C LYS A 323 2.52 15.72 22.14
N GLU A 324 2.74 16.96 21.72
CA GLU A 324 3.58 17.34 20.58
C GLU A 324 4.89 17.94 21.14
N ASN A 325 6.03 17.32 20.86
CA ASN A 325 7.34 17.68 21.40
C ASN A 325 7.33 17.74 22.95
N ASP A 326 7.87 18.82 23.52
CA ASP A 326 7.97 19.03 24.97
C ASP A 326 6.74 19.74 25.58
N ASN A 327 5.63 19.84 24.84
CA ASN A 327 4.40 20.47 25.34
C ASN A 327 3.69 19.59 26.39
N GLU A 328 2.66 20.15 27.04
CA GLU A 328 1.79 19.37 27.92
C GLU A 328 0.81 18.48 27.13
N TYR A 329 0.35 17.40 27.77
CA TYR A 329 -0.69 16.56 27.21
C TYR A 329 -1.99 17.34 27.05
N ARG A 330 -2.52 17.37 25.83
CA ARG A 330 -3.84 17.92 25.51
C ARG A 330 -4.82 16.80 25.17
N LYS A 331 -6.05 16.95 25.65
CA LYS A 331 -7.16 16.05 25.35
C LYS A 331 -7.59 16.19 23.89
N VAL A 332 -7.88 15.07 23.24
CA VAL A 332 -8.31 14.98 21.84
C VAL A 332 -9.58 14.13 21.74
N ASN A 333 -10.53 14.59 20.94
CA ASN A 333 -11.77 13.87 20.64
C ASN A 333 -11.70 13.29 19.22
N LYS A 334 -11.51 11.98 19.09
CA LYS A 334 -11.32 11.21 17.84
C LYS A 334 -10.10 11.58 16.99
N TYR A 335 -10.03 12.81 16.51
CA TYR A 335 -8.99 13.29 15.61
C TYR A 335 -8.57 14.71 15.96
N THR A 336 -7.33 15.05 15.65
CA THR A 336 -6.85 16.42 15.68
C THR A 336 -5.87 16.64 14.54
N ASP A 337 -5.76 17.88 14.12
CA ASP A 337 -4.66 18.31 13.26
C ASP A 337 -3.42 18.54 14.12
N ILE A 338 -2.25 18.27 13.54
CA ILE A 338 -0.92 18.66 14.02
C ILE A 338 -0.13 19.27 12.87
N LEU A 339 0.91 20.02 13.19
CA LEU A 339 1.83 20.62 12.23
C LEU A 339 3.23 20.08 12.47
N PHE A 340 3.84 19.50 11.44
CA PHE A 340 5.27 19.20 11.47
C PHE A 340 6.07 20.46 11.10
N ASN A 341 6.91 20.88 12.05
CA ASN A 341 7.84 21.99 11.90
C ASN A 341 9.18 21.49 11.34
N GLU A 342 10.03 22.39 10.86
CA GLU A 342 11.40 22.05 10.46
C GLU A 342 12.17 21.45 11.64
N GLY A 343 12.86 20.33 11.39
CA GLY A 343 13.58 19.57 12.42
C GLY A 343 12.77 18.43 13.02
N ASP A 344 13.04 18.11 14.29
CA ASP A 344 12.47 16.95 14.96
C ASP A 344 11.06 17.21 15.48
N ASN A 345 10.16 16.29 15.19
CA ASN A 345 8.77 16.32 15.61
C ASN A 345 8.46 15.00 16.32
N VAL A 346 8.08 15.09 17.59
CA VAL A 346 7.67 13.95 18.42
C VAL A 346 6.17 14.04 18.69
N ILE A 347 5.45 12.95 18.43
CA ILE A 347 4.05 12.79 18.83
C ILE A 347 4.00 11.67 19.86
N SER A 348 3.48 11.96 21.04
CA SER A 348 3.26 10.97 22.11
C SER A 348 1.77 10.80 22.38
N LEU A 349 1.32 9.54 22.45
CA LEU A 349 -0.03 9.15 22.80
C LEU A 349 -0.09 8.74 24.27
N SER A 350 -1.13 9.18 24.97
CA SER A 350 -1.46 8.75 26.33
C SER A 350 -2.96 8.49 26.46
N LEU A 351 -3.31 7.55 27.36
CA LEU A 351 -4.71 7.23 27.71
C LEU A 351 -5.16 7.92 29.01
N ASP A 352 -4.23 8.35 29.86
CA ASP A 352 -4.49 8.96 31.17
C ASP A 352 -4.04 10.43 31.25
N GLY A 353 -3.34 10.93 30.24
CA GLY A 353 -2.78 12.29 30.20
C GLY A 353 -1.45 12.43 30.94
N GLU A 354 -0.85 11.32 31.39
CA GLU A 354 0.40 11.30 32.15
C GLU A 354 1.44 10.36 31.52
N ASN A 355 1.04 9.12 31.24
CA ASN A 355 1.92 8.05 30.77
C ASN A 355 1.85 7.89 29.25
N THR A 356 3.01 7.94 28.58
CA THR A 356 3.11 7.63 27.15
C THR A 356 2.89 6.15 26.90
N VAL A 357 1.97 5.79 26.01
CA VAL A 357 1.74 4.40 25.59
C VAL A 357 2.34 4.09 24.21
N SER A 358 2.38 5.08 23.31
CA SER A 358 3.00 4.97 21.98
C SER A 358 3.57 6.31 21.57
N SER A 359 4.61 6.31 20.74
CA SER A 359 5.20 7.54 20.21
C SER A 359 5.79 7.38 18.82
N ILE A 360 5.83 8.48 18.08
CA ILE A 360 6.43 8.58 16.75
C ILE A 360 7.36 9.80 16.75
N GLU A 361 8.57 9.64 16.23
CA GLU A 361 9.52 10.72 16.02
C GLU A 361 9.93 10.78 14.55
N VAL A 362 9.71 11.94 13.94
CA VAL A 362 10.06 12.21 12.54
C VAL A 362 10.84 13.51 12.42
N SER A 363 11.83 13.52 11.54
CA SER A 363 12.55 14.73 11.16
C SER A 363 11.98 15.24 9.82
N ASN A 364 11.61 16.52 9.78
CA ASN A 364 11.11 17.22 8.58
C ASN A 364 12.12 18.23 8.06
#